data_AF-K9YEN9-F1
#
_entry.id   AF-K9YEN9-F1
#
_cell.length_a   1.000
_cell.length_b   1.000
_cell.length_c   1.000
_cell.angle_alpha   90.00
_cell.angle_beta   90.00
_cell.angle_gamma   90.00
#
_symmetry.space_group_name_H-M   'P 1'
#
loop_
_entity.id
_entity.type
_entity.pdbx_description
1 polymer ?
#
loop_
_entity_poly.entity_id
_entity_poly.type
_entity_poly.pdbx_seq_one_letter_code
_entity_poly.pdbx_strand_id
1 'polypeptide(L)' 'MASTTIEQQQFSEDQAIWENLRSAIAQSSGFTSWQIENGVQDTESQDNLDEQVRNYLRETLETLAY' A
#
# COMPACT_ATOMS: atom_id res chain seq x y z
N MET A 1 32.37 10.40 2.95
CA MET A 1 31.17 10.07 3.74
C MET A 1 29.87 10.65 3.14
N ALA A 2 29.83 11.00 1.84
CA ALA A 2 28.66 11.66 1.24
C ALA A 2 27.62 10.70 0.63
N SER A 3 28.02 9.47 0.28
CA SER A 3 27.12 8.50 -0.38
C SER A 3 26.00 8.00 0.55
N THR A 4 26.31 7.78 1.84
CA THR A 4 25.37 7.22 2.81
C THR A 4 24.21 8.17 3.15
N THR A 5 24.40 9.49 3.11
CA THR A 5 23.36 10.45 3.46
C THR A 5 22.31 10.60 2.35
N ILE A 6 22.72 10.49 1.08
CA ILE A 6 21.80 10.59 -0.07
C ILE A 6 20.91 9.35 -0.15
N GLU A 7 21.48 8.15 0.03
CA GLU A 7 20.71 6.90 0.07
C GLU A 7 19.68 6.87 1.21
N GLN A 8 20.03 7.42 2.39
CA GLN A 8 19.10 7.52 3.53
C GLN A 8 17.94 8.51 3.26
N GLN A 9 18.21 9.60 2.55
CA GLN A 9 17.18 10.58 2.20
C GLN A 9 16.20 10.02 1.17
N GLN A 10 16.70 9.31 0.15
CA GLN A 10 15.86 8.65 -0.84
C GLN A 10 14.97 7.57 -0.21
N PHE A 11 15.54 6.72 0.66
CA PHE A 11 14.77 5.70 1.37
C PHE A 11 13.65 6.29 2.24
N SER A 12 13.89 7.45 2.85
CA SER A 12 12.91 8.17 3.66
C SER A 12 11.78 8.77 2.81
N GLU A 13 12.12 9.26 1.61
CA GLU A 13 11.15 9.80 0.66
C GLU A 13 10.28 8.69 0.04
N ASP A 14 10.89 7.59 -0.37
CA ASP A 14 10.18 6.40 -0.87
C ASP A 14 9.22 5.82 0.19
N GLN A 15 9.64 5.80 1.45
CA GLN A 15 8.79 5.38 2.56
C GLN A 15 7.62 6.35 2.75
N ALA A 16 7.85 7.66 2.69
CA ALA A 16 6.78 8.66 2.79
C ALA A 16 5.78 8.56 1.63
N ILE A 17 6.26 8.29 0.42
CA ILE A 17 5.42 8.06 -0.76
C ILE A 17 4.56 6.81 -0.57
N TRP A 18 5.15 5.71 -0.09
CA TRP A 18 4.42 4.47 0.18
C TRP A 18 3.32 4.67 1.23
N GLU A 19 3.62 5.33 2.35
CA GLU A 19 2.64 5.62 3.40
C GLU A 19 1.47 6.47 2.88
N ASN A 20 1.75 7.49 2.05
CA ASN A 20 0.72 8.32 1.44
C ASN A 20 -0.17 7.51 0.48
N LEU A 21 0.44 6.73 -0.41
CA LEU A 21 -0.27 5.89 -1.37
C LEU A 21 -1.18 4.89 -0.65
N ARG A 22 -0.63 4.20 0.34
CA ARG A 22 -1.34 3.22 1.15
C ARG A 22 -2.53 3.86 1.87
N SER A 23 -2.34 5.04 2.48
CA SER A 23 -3.42 5.77 3.14
C SER A 23 -4.52 6.20 2.17
N ALA A 24 -4.15 6.64 0.96
CA ALA A 24 -5.11 7.02 -0.08
C ALA A 24 -5.92 5.81 -0.58
N ILE A 25 -5.29 4.65 -0.76
CA ILE A 25 -5.96 3.40 -1.14
C ILE A 25 -6.87 2.93 -0.01
N ALA A 26 -6.41 2.96 1.24
CA ALA A 26 -7.20 2.57 2.41
C ALA A 26 -8.51 3.37 2.54
N GLN A 27 -8.48 4.64 2.14
CA GLN A 27 -9.65 5.54 2.15
C GLN A 27 -10.50 5.45 0.87
N SER A 28 -10.09 4.65 -0.12
CA SER A 28 -10.81 4.52 -1.38
C SER A 28 -11.98 3.55 -1.28
N SER A 29 -13.11 3.90 -1.90
CA SER A 29 -14.31 3.07 -1.91
C SER A 29 -14.12 1.70 -2.59
N GLY A 30 -13.20 1.63 -3.57
CA GLY A 30 -12.85 0.39 -4.25
C GLY A 30 -12.13 -0.60 -3.33
N PHE A 31 -11.21 -0.10 -2.51
CA PHE A 31 -10.50 -0.93 -1.53
C PHE A 31 -11.44 -1.42 -0.43
N THR A 32 -12.29 -0.54 0.13
CA THR A 32 -13.28 -0.94 1.14
C THR A 32 -14.23 -2.02 0.62
N SER A 33 -14.71 -1.89 -0.63
CA SER A 33 -15.58 -2.90 -1.24
C SER A 33 -14.85 -4.23 -1.41
N TRP A 34 -13.61 -4.20 -1.91
CA TRP A 34 -12.77 -5.38 -2.05
C TRP A 34 -12.48 -6.09 -0.72
N GLN A 35 -12.23 -5.35 0.37
CA GLN A 35 -12.04 -5.92 1.71
C GLN A 35 -13.28 -6.69 2.16
N ILE A 36 -14.48 -6.15 1.92
CA ILE A 36 -15.75 -6.81 2.24
C ILE A 36 -15.94 -8.08 1.39
N GLU A 37 -15.68 -8.01 0.09
CA GLU A 37 -15.81 -9.14 -0.84
C GLU A 37 -14.87 -10.29 -0.48
N ASN A 38 -13.63 -9.98 -0.08
CA ASN A 38 -12.63 -10.97 0.33
C ASN A 38 -12.72 -11.36 1.82
N GLY A 39 -13.69 -10.84 2.57
CA GLY A 39 -13.86 -11.16 3.99
C GLY A 39 -12.68 -10.74 4.88
N VAL A 40 -11.89 -9.78 4.42
CA VAL A 40 -10.73 -9.24 5.14
C VAL A 40 -11.28 -8.34 6.25
N GLN A 41 -11.09 -8.74 7.50
CA GLN A 41 -11.45 -7.88 8.63
C GLN A 41 -10.45 -6.73 8.73
N ASP A 42 -10.94 -5.52 8.93
CA ASP A 42 -10.17 -4.32 9.26
C ASP A 42 -9.29 -4.61 10.49
N THR A 43 -8.08 -5.09 10.24
CA THR A 43 -7.11 -5.37 11.28
C THR A 43 -6.24 -4.14 11.34
N GLU A 44 -6.42 -3.33 12.39
CA GLU A 44 -5.76 -2.04 12.63
C GLU A 44 -4.23 -2.10 12.71
N SER A 45 -3.62 -3.27 12.48
CA SER A 45 -2.18 -3.43 12.44
C SER A 45 -1.60 -2.90 11.13
N GLN A 46 -0.60 -2.03 11.25
CA GLN A 46 0.14 -1.48 10.11
C GLN A 46 0.78 -2.58 9.23
N ASP A 47 1.13 -3.75 9.77
CA ASP A 47 1.61 -4.86 8.92
C ASP A 47 0.49 -5.44 8.04
N ASN A 48 -0.74 -5.53 8.58
CA ASN A 48 -1.88 -6.10 7.87
C ASN A 48 -2.38 -5.19 6.75
N LEU A 49 -2.52 -3.88 7.00
CA LEU A 49 -3.01 -2.97 5.97
C LEU A 49 -2.01 -2.86 4.79
N ASP A 50 -0.70 -3.06 5.00
CA ASP A 50 0.27 -3.13 3.90
C ASP A 50 0.06 -4.37 3.03
N GLU A 51 -0.15 -5.53 3.63
CA GLU A 51 -0.42 -6.77 2.92
C GLU A 51 -1.73 -6.70 2.12
N GLN A 52 -2.77 -6.12 2.73
CA GLN A 52 -4.06 -5.93 2.07
C GLN A 52 -3.97 -4.99 0.87
N VAL A 53 -3.28 -3.84 1.01
CA VAL A 53 -3.07 -2.90 -0.10
C VAL A 53 -2.27 -3.55 -1.23
N ARG A 54 -1.26 -4.36 -0.91
CA ARG A 54 -0.48 -5.10 -1.93
C ARG A 54 -1.32 -6.14 -2.66
N ASN A 55 -2.18 -6.87 -1.95
CA ASN A 55 -3.07 -7.86 -2.57
C ASN A 55 -4.12 -7.19 -3.48
N TYR A 56 -4.73 -6.10 -3.02
CA TYR A 56 -5.64 -5.29 -3.83
C TYR A 56 -4.96 -4.76 -5.11
N LEU A 57 -3.76 -4.20 -4.99
CA LEU A 57 -3.00 -3.73 -6.16
C LEU A 57 -2.64 -4.86 -7.11
N ARG A 58 -2.27 -6.04 -6.59
CA ARG A 58 -1.98 -7.22 -7.43
C ARG A 58 -3.22 -7.62 -8.23
N GLU A 59 -4.36 -7.81 -7.56
CA GLU A 59 -5.59 -8.25 -8.20
C GLU A 59 -6.12 -7.22 -9.22
N THR A 60 -6.07 -5.93 -8.89
CA THR A 60 -6.51 -4.85 -9.79
C THR A 60 -5.60 -4.69 -11.01
N LEU A 61 -4.30 -4.94 -10.86
CA LEU A 61 -3.36 -4.96 -11.99
C LEU A 61 -3.52 -6.20 -12.86
N GLU A 62 -3.82 -7.36 -12.27
CA GLU A 62 -4.12 -8.58 -13.03
C GLU A 62 -5.38 -8.45 -13.88
N THR A 63 -6.39 -7.70 -13.40
CA THR A 63 -7.62 -7.43 -14.17
C THR A 63 -7.42 -6.45 -15.31
N LEU A 64 -6.40 -5.59 -15.27
CA LEU A 64 -6.07 -4.63 -16.34
C LEU A 64 -5.09 -5.18 -17.39
N ALA A 65 -4.49 -6.35 -17.14
CA ALA A 65 -3.49 -6.97 -18.03
C ALA A 65 -4.10 -7.90 -19.10
N TYR A 66 -5.43 -7.97 -19.19
CA TYR A 66 -6.19 -8.70 -20.21
C TYR A 66 -6.77 -7.75 -21.26
#